data_AF-A0A1I3QU15-F1
#
_entry.id   AF-A0A1I3QU15-F1
#
_cell.length_a   1.000
_cell.length_b   1.000
_cell.length_c   1.000
_cell.angle_alpha   90.00
_cell.angle_beta   90.00
_cell.angle_gamma   90.00
#
_symmetry.space_group_name_H-M   'P 1'
#
loop_
_entity.id
_entity.type
_entity.pdbx_description
1 polymer ?
#
loop_
_entity_poly.entity_id
_entity_poly.type
_entity_poly.pdbx_seq_one_letter_code
_entity_poly.pdbx_strand_id
1 'polypeptide(L)'
;MAIPQLDPYQKAQETRRRVLELAVFMKREDGGNASPRPRGTAQPGQAVDMFLALLQDRLPVWLRILDDLMHLVGKGRVSDNLLPIARAGIDYYSEVQSAAVPVFTSPSVTVRFREALRDSELGPMAEVVPLTEYLAAEQRAGRIPPEVDPLASARLLLAGCLRHAYYEMFVGADYLPSRDDSAEEIVRELRLDLQRA
;
A
#
# COMPACT_ATOMS: atom_id res chain seq x y z
N MET A 1 28.12 1.92 -6.80
CA MET A 1 27.62 3.25 -7.18
C MET A 1 26.41 3.52 -6.30
N ALA A 2 26.50 4.47 -5.36
CA ALA A 2 25.38 4.78 -4.46
C ALA A 2 24.29 5.49 -5.28
N ILE A 3 23.08 4.93 -5.30
CA ILE A 3 21.92 5.61 -5.87
C ILE A 3 21.70 6.88 -5.02
N PRO A 4 21.61 8.07 -5.61
CA PRO A 4 21.33 9.29 -4.85
C PRO A 4 20.02 9.08 -4.08
N GLN A 5 20.07 9.20 -2.75
CA GLN A 5 18.87 9.19 -1.92
C GLN A 5 18.06 10.42 -2.31
N LEU A 6 17.01 10.21 -3.11
CA LEU A 6 16.10 11.26 -3.54
C LEU A 6 15.44 11.90 -2.31
N ASP A 7 15.34 13.24 -2.32
CA ASP A 7 14.57 14.00 -1.33
C ASP A 7 13.11 13.49 -1.31
N PRO A 8 12.43 13.38 -0.14
CA PRO A 8 11.01 13.07 -0.03
C PRO A 8 10.10 13.69 -1.11
N TYR A 9 10.33 14.95 -1.49
CA TYR A 9 9.56 15.59 -2.56
C TYR A 9 9.83 14.94 -3.93
N GLN A 10 11.09 14.65 -4.24
CA GLN A 10 11.49 14.02 -5.50
C GLN A 10 10.98 12.58 -5.59
N LYS A 11 11.02 11.81 -4.49
CA LYS A 11 10.43 10.46 -4.43
C LYS A 11 8.93 10.50 -4.71
N ALA A 12 8.20 11.41 -4.09
CA ALA A 12 6.77 11.55 -4.33
C ALA A 12 6.45 11.93 -5.78
N GLN A 13 7.21 12.84 -6.39
CA GLN A 13 7.06 13.18 -7.81
C GLN A 13 7.38 12.00 -8.73
N GLU A 14 8.41 11.22 -8.40
CA GLU A 14 8.77 10.01 -9.13
C GLU A 14 7.68 8.94 -9.05
N THR A 15 7.09 8.71 -7.87
CA THR A 15 5.92 7.83 -7.72
C THR A 15 4.76 8.31 -8.59
N ARG A 16 4.43 9.61 -8.59
CA ARG A 16 3.38 10.16 -9.46
C ARG A 16 3.67 9.93 -10.93
N ARG A 17 4.91 10.17 -11.35
CA ARG A 17 5.38 9.94 -12.72
C ARG A 17 5.19 8.49 -13.13
N ARG A 18 5.57 7.54 -12.27
CA ARG A 18 5.39 6.10 -12.51
C ARG A 18 3.92 5.69 -12.61
N VAL A 19 3.03 6.28 -11.79
CA VAL A 19 1.59 6.02 -11.90
C VAL A 19 1.04 6.55 -13.23
N LEU A 20 1.51 7.71 -13.69
CA LEU A 20 1.14 8.25 -15.01
C LEU A 20 1.63 7.36 -16.16
N GLU A 21 2.84 6.81 -16.07
CA GLU A 21 3.36 5.86 -17.07
C GLU A 21 2.51 4.58 -17.11
N LEU A 22 2.16 4.06 -15.93
CA LEU A 22 1.25 2.93 -15.80
C LEU A 22 -0.12 3.26 -16.42
N ALA A 23 -0.64 4.47 -16.19
CA ALA A 23 -1.89 4.93 -16.78
C ALA A 23 -1.83 5.00 -18.32
N VAL A 24 -0.72 5.52 -18.88
CA VAL A 24 -0.52 5.55 -20.34
C VAL A 24 -0.49 4.14 -20.92
N PHE A 25 0.22 3.20 -20.27
CA PHE A 25 0.25 1.79 -20.69
C PHE A 25 -1.16 1.17 -20.66
N MET A 26 -1.90 1.41 -19.57
CA MET A 26 -3.27 0.93 -19.37
C MET A 26 -4.30 1.57 -20.32
N LYS A 27 -3.98 2.68 -20.98
CA LYS A 27 -4.85 3.33 -22.00
C LYS A 27 -4.52 2.96 -23.44
N ARG A 28 -3.36 2.33 -23.71
CA ARG A 28 -3.03 1.83 -25.06
C ARG A 28 -3.96 0.65 -25.40
N GLU A 29 -5.08 0.93 -26.08
CA GLU A 29 -5.88 -0.12 -26.71
C GLU A 29 -5.19 -0.63 -27.98
N ASP A 30 -5.22 -1.95 -28.17
CA ASP A 30 -5.13 -2.55 -29.50
C ASP A 30 -6.40 -2.14 -30.27
N GLY A 31 -6.22 -1.50 -31.43
CA GLY A 31 -7.34 -1.18 -32.31
C GLY A 31 -8.09 -2.45 -32.71
N GLY A 32 -9.27 -2.70 -32.14
CA GLY A 32 -10.00 -3.92 -32.45
C GLY A 32 -11.32 -4.12 -31.71
N ASN A 33 -12.37 -3.51 -32.24
CA ASN A 33 -13.76 -4.00 -32.22
C ASN A 33 -14.52 -3.97 -30.86
N ALA A 34 -15.02 -2.80 -30.47
CA ALA A 34 -16.02 -2.68 -29.41
C ALA A 34 -17.45 -2.71 -29.98
N SER A 35 -18.15 -3.83 -29.81
CA SER A 35 -19.61 -3.89 -30.00
C SER A 35 -20.34 -3.00 -28.98
N PRO A 36 -21.53 -2.45 -29.33
CA PRO A 36 -22.30 -1.62 -28.40
C PRO A 36 -22.80 -2.48 -27.23
N ARG A 37 -22.50 -2.08 -26.00
CA ARG A 37 -22.94 -2.77 -24.76
C ARG A 37 -23.93 -1.90 -23.95
N PRO A 38 -24.75 -2.52 -23.08
CA PRO A 38 -25.86 -1.83 -22.43
C PRO A 38 -25.39 -0.70 -21.51
N ARG A 39 -26.13 0.42 -21.51
CA ARG A 39 -25.94 1.54 -20.58
C ARG A 39 -26.34 1.11 -19.17
N GLY A 40 -25.39 1.04 -18.24
CA GLY A 40 -25.69 0.80 -16.83
C GLY A 40 -24.49 0.38 -15.97
N THR A 41 -23.48 -0.27 -16.55
CA THR A 41 -22.20 -0.52 -15.86
C THR A 41 -21.24 0.63 -16.17
N ALA A 42 -20.51 1.13 -15.16
CA ALA A 42 -19.39 2.03 -15.40
C ALA A 42 -18.53 1.44 -16.52
N GLN A 43 -18.22 2.24 -17.54
CA GLN A 43 -17.40 1.73 -18.64
C GLN A 43 -16.06 1.25 -18.04
N PRO A 44 -15.52 0.10 -18.45
CA PRO A 44 -14.25 -0.41 -17.91
C PRO A 44 -13.14 0.65 -17.93
N GLY A 45 -13.12 1.54 -18.93
CA GLY A 45 -12.20 2.69 -18.98
C GLY A 45 -12.39 3.71 -17.85
N GLN A 46 -13.62 4.03 -17.45
CA GLN A 46 -13.89 4.98 -16.37
C GLN A 46 -13.46 4.44 -15.01
N ALA A 47 -13.65 3.13 -14.76
CA ALA A 47 -13.17 2.49 -13.54
C ALA A 47 -11.63 2.49 -13.46
N VAL A 48 -10.97 2.20 -14.58
CA VAL A 48 -9.51 2.27 -14.71
C VAL A 48 -9.02 3.69 -14.45
N ASP A 49 -9.64 4.71 -15.05
CA ASP A 49 -9.29 6.12 -14.85
C ASP A 49 -9.40 6.54 -13.38
N MET A 50 -10.49 6.16 -12.70
CA MET A 50 -10.70 6.48 -11.28
C MET A 50 -9.63 5.82 -10.41
N PHE A 51 -9.37 4.53 -10.61
CA PHE A 51 -8.35 3.79 -9.85
C PHE A 51 -6.95 4.41 -10.02
N LEU A 52 -6.58 4.75 -11.25
CA LEU A 52 -5.27 5.34 -11.54
C LEU A 52 -5.15 6.76 -10.97
N ALA A 53 -6.21 7.56 -11.03
CA ALA A 53 -6.23 8.89 -10.42
C ALA A 53 -6.06 8.82 -8.89
N LEU A 54 -6.73 7.87 -8.23
CA LEU A 54 -6.58 7.64 -6.79
C LEU A 54 -5.17 7.14 -6.43
N LEU A 55 -4.61 6.20 -7.20
CA LEU A 55 -3.22 5.78 -7.00
C LEU A 55 -2.25 6.96 -7.16
N GLN A 56 -2.46 7.83 -8.15
CA GLN A 56 -1.59 8.98 -8.39
C GLN A 56 -1.62 9.98 -7.21
N ASP A 57 -2.77 10.12 -6.56
CA ASP A 57 -2.95 11.02 -5.43
C ASP A 57 -2.43 10.40 -4.11
N ARG A 58 -2.81 9.15 -3.83
CA ARG A 58 -2.64 8.53 -2.50
C ARG A 58 -1.36 7.72 -2.33
N LEU A 59 -0.90 7.01 -3.36
CA LEU A 59 0.30 6.16 -3.27
C LEU A 59 1.57 6.96 -2.91
N PRO A 60 1.86 8.15 -3.49
CA PRO A 60 3.04 8.92 -3.14
C PRO A 60 3.05 9.38 -1.67
N VAL A 61 1.87 9.70 -1.12
CA VAL A 61 1.74 10.09 0.28
C VAL A 61 1.98 8.90 1.18
N TRP A 62 1.42 7.75 0.83
CA TRP A 62 1.60 6.50 1.55
C TRP A 62 3.06 6.03 1.58
N LEU A 63 3.73 5.96 0.42
CA LEU A 63 5.14 5.55 0.35
C LEU A 63 6.06 6.49 1.13
N ARG A 64 5.76 7.79 1.16
CA ARG A 64 6.51 8.74 1.98
C ARG A 64 6.35 8.46 3.48
N ILE A 65 5.14 8.16 3.95
CA ILE A 65 4.89 7.80 5.36
C ILE A 65 5.73 6.56 5.75
N LEU A 66 5.83 5.58 4.85
CA LEU A 66 6.63 4.38 5.07
C LEU A 66 8.13 4.67 5.08
N ASP A 67 8.62 5.49 4.15
CA ASP A 67 10.03 5.90 4.08
C ASP A 67 10.45 6.71 5.33
N ASP A 68 9.56 7.57 5.85
CA ASP A 68 9.83 8.44 7.01
C ASP A 68 10.08 7.62 8.30
N LEU A 69 9.66 6.34 8.36
CA LEU A 69 9.93 5.46 9.51
C LEU A 69 11.42 5.29 9.80
N MET A 70 12.28 5.33 8.77
CA MET A 70 13.72 5.20 8.96
C MET A 70 14.30 6.32 9.85
N HIS A 71 13.63 7.47 9.95
CA HIS A 71 14.03 8.56 10.84
C HIS A 71 13.66 8.33 12.32
N LEU A 72 12.85 7.31 12.61
CA LEU A 72 12.39 6.94 13.95
C LEU A 72 13.20 5.80 14.57
N VAL A 73 14.16 5.23 13.85
CA VAL A 73 15.04 4.17 14.38
C VAL A 73 15.67 4.62 15.70
N GLY A 74 15.56 3.79 16.73
CA GLY A 74 16.07 4.07 18.08
C GLY A 74 15.24 5.07 18.90
N LYS A 75 14.10 5.56 18.40
CA LYS A 75 13.21 6.51 19.09
C LYS A 75 11.87 5.86 19.46
N GLY A 76 11.24 6.35 20.54
CA GLY A 76 9.91 5.90 20.99
C GLY A 76 9.88 4.43 21.46
N ARG A 77 8.73 3.77 21.39
CA ARG A 77 8.62 2.30 21.30
C ARG A 77 8.37 1.90 19.85
N VAL A 78 8.71 0.67 19.46
CA VAL A 78 8.49 0.24 18.08
C VAL A 78 6.98 0.18 17.80
N SER A 79 6.19 -0.32 18.74
CA SER A 79 4.72 -0.29 18.65
C SER A 79 4.15 1.12 18.45
N ASP A 80 4.62 2.10 19.23
CA ASP A 80 4.15 3.49 19.13
C ASP A 80 4.48 4.11 17.77
N ASN A 81 5.62 3.75 17.17
CA ASN A 81 5.99 4.22 15.83
C ASN A 81 5.16 3.56 14.73
N LEU A 82 4.76 2.29 14.91
CA LEU A 82 3.99 1.53 13.91
C LEU A 82 2.48 1.80 13.98
N LEU A 83 1.96 2.25 15.12
CA LEU A 83 0.52 2.51 15.27
C LEU A 83 0.00 3.55 14.26
N PRO A 84 0.64 4.74 14.08
CA PRO A 84 0.26 5.68 13.03
C PRO A 84 0.34 5.09 11.62
N ILE A 85 1.28 4.16 11.39
CA ILE A 85 1.47 3.51 10.09
C ILE A 85 0.34 2.53 9.79
N ALA A 86 -0.04 1.71 10.77
CA ALA A 86 -1.16 0.79 10.63
C ALA A 86 -2.46 1.56 10.37
N ARG A 87 -2.71 2.66 11.10
CA ARG A 87 -3.87 3.52 10.86
C ARG A 87 -3.86 4.14 9.47
N ALA A 88 -2.74 4.74 9.05
CA ALA A 88 -2.60 5.33 7.73
C ALA A 88 -2.72 4.28 6.60
N GLY A 89 -2.23 3.05 6.83
CA GLY A 89 -2.36 1.94 5.91
C GLY A 89 -3.82 1.50 5.74
N ILE A 90 -4.58 1.40 6.82
CA ILE A 90 -6.03 1.13 6.76
C ILE A 90 -6.74 2.22 5.94
N ASP A 91 -6.45 3.49 6.22
CA ASP A 91 -7.05 4.62 5.49
C ASP A 91 -6.71 4.55 3.98
N TYR A 92 -5.43 4.35 3.65
CA TYR A 92 -4.95 4.22 2.26
C TYR A 92 -5.62 3.06 1.52
N TYR A 93 -5.63 1.86 2.10
CA TYR A 93 -6.24 0.70 1.44
C TYR A 93 -7.75 0.85 1.29
N SER A 94 -8.43 1.49 2.24
CA SER A 94 -9.87 1.72 2.18
C SER A 94 -10.26 2.65 1.03
N GLU A 95 -9.47 3.71 0.80
CA GLU A 95 -9.68 4.64 -0.32
C GLU A 95 -9.39 4.00 -1.69
N VAL A 96 -8.31 3.20 -1.78
CA VAL A 96 -7.85 2.65 -3.06
C VAL A 96 -8.61 1.39 -3.47
N GLN A 97 -8.97 0.50 -2.53
CA GLN A 97 -9.59 -0.79 -2.87
C GLN A 97 -10.94 -0.65 -3.55
N SER A 98 -11.79 0.28 -3.10
CA SER A 98 -13.14 0.43 -3.67
C SER A 98 -13.09 0.80 -5.16
N ALA A 99 -12.08 1.54 -5.60
CA ALA A 99 -11.86 1.84 -7.00
C ALA A 99 -11.18 0.69 -7.77
N ALA A 100 -10.39 -0.14 -7.09
CA ALA A 100 -9.71 -1.28 -7.68
C ALA A 100 -10.66 -2.43 -8.06
N VAL A 101 -11.70 -2.70 -7.26
CA VAL A 101 -12.64 -3.82 -7.47
C VAL A 101 -13.23 -3.86 -8.89
N PRO A 102 -13.89 -2.80 -9.40
CA PRO A 102 -14.49 -2.85 -10.74
C PRO A 102 -13.45 -3.03 -11.86
N VAL A 103 -12.23 -2.52 -11.67
CA VAL A 103 -11.11 -2.65 -12.64
C VAL A 103 -10.76 -4.12 -12.87
N PHE A 104 -10.62 -4.89 -11.79
CA PHE A 104 -10.15 -6.27 -11.86
C PHE A 104 -11.24 -7.31 -12.16
N THR A 105 -12.48 -6.86 -12.42
CA THR A 105 -13.55 -7.73 -12.96
C THR A 105 -13.31 -8.11 -14.43
N SER A 106 -12.50 -7.34 -15.16
CA SER A 106 -12.15 -7.64 -16.56
C SER A 106 -10.81 -8.36 -16.64
N PRO A 107 -10.76 -9.64 -17.06
CA PRO A 107 -9.52 -10.40 -17.13
C PRO A 107 -8.44 -9.75 -18.02
N SER A 108 -8.84 -9.11 -19.13
CA SER A 108 -7.90 -8.43 -20.03
C SER A 108 -7.27 -7.21 -19.38
N VAL A 109 -8.04 -6.43 -18.62
CA VAL A 109 -7.54 -5.30 -17.83
C VAL A 109 -6.58 -5.78 -16.74
N THR A 110 -6.89 -6.88 -16.06
CA THR A 110 -6.02 -7.49 -15.05
C THR A 110 -4.67 -7.96 -15.63
N VAL A 111 -4.67 -8.57 -16.82
CA VAL A 111 -3.43 -8.97 -17.51
C VAL A 111 -2.57 -7.75 -17.84
N ARG A 112 -3.16 -6.72 -18.46
CA ARG A 112 -2.44 -5.48 -18.81
C ARG A 112 -1.90 -4.76 -17.59
N PHE A 113 -2.66 -4.73 -16.50
CA PHE A 113 -2.20 -4.14 -15.24
C PHE A 113 -1.01 -4.91 -14.67
N ARG A 114 -1.02 -6.25 -14.74
CA ARG A 114 0.12 -7.08 -14.32
C ARG A 114 1.37 -6.81 -15.17
N GLU A 115 1.21 -6.65 -16.47
CA GLU A 115 2.31 -6.30 -17.38
C GLU A 115 2.87 -4.91 -17.06
N ALA A 116 1.98 -3.91 -16.94
CA ALA A 116 2.36 -2.55 -16.55
C ALA A 116 3.07 -2.52 -15.19
N LEU A 117 2.62 -3.33 -14.23
CA LEU A 117 3.23 -3.43 -12.91
C LEU A 117 4.63 -4.05 -12.94
N ARG A 118 4.90 -5.04 -13.79
CA ARG A 118 6.24 -5.66 -13.90
C ARG A 118 7.30 -4.66 -14.32
N ASP A 119 6.93 -3.75 -15.21
CA ASP A 119 7.81 -2.72 -15.73
C ASP A 119 7.84 -1.47 -14.83
N SER A 120 6.92 -1.37 -13.88
CA SER A 120 6.88 -0.30 -12.88
C SER A 120 7.57 -0.73 -11.58
N GLU A 121 8.34 0.15 -10.97
CA GLU A 121 8.82 -0.04 -9.59
C GLU A 121 7.71 0.15 -8.53
N LEU A 122 6.43 0.05 -8.91
CA LEU A 122 5.25 0.23 -8.06
C LEU A 122 4.63 -1.10 -7.61
N GLY A 123 5.37 -2.20 -7.72
CA GLY A 123 4.91 -3.52 -7.27
C GLY A 123 4.78 -3.62 -5.73
N PRO A 124 4.25 -4.74 -5.21
CA PRO A 124 4.03 -4.94 -3.77
C PRO A 124 5.26 -4.71 -2.88
N MET A 125 6.46 -4.85 -3.45
CA MET A 125 7.70 -4.60 -2.72
C MET A 125 7.94 -3.13 -2.38
N ALA A 126 7.30 -2.19 -3.10
CA ALA A 126 7.43 -0.76 -2.82
C ALA A 126 6.96 -0.38 -1.41
N GLU A 127 5.96 -1.10 -0.88
CA GLU A 127 5.45 -0.89 0.48
C GLU A 127 6.16 -1.76 1.51
N VAL A 128 6.55 -2.97 1.12
CA VAL A 128 7.16 -3.95 2.03
C VAL A 128 8.59 -3.59 2.40
N VAL A 129 9.39 -3.06 1.46
CA VAL A 129 10.81 -2.80 1.68
C VAL A 129 11.06 -1.77 2.79
N PRO A 130 10.45 -0.56 2.78
CA PRO A 130 10.74 0.44 3.82
C PRO A 130 10.41 -0.03 5.23
N LEU A 131 9.28 -0.75 5.40
CA LEU A 131 8.91 -1.37 6.67
C LEU A 131 9.91 -2.44 7.11
N THR A 132 10.33 -3.29 6.19
CA THR A 132 11.32 -4.35 6.46
C THR A 132 12.65 -3.74 6.91
N GLU A 133 13.09 -2.67 6.24
CA GLU A 133 14.33 -1.95 6.56
C GLU A 133 14.25 -1.30 7.95
N TYR A 134 13.13 -0.65 8.28
CA TYR A 134 12.88 -0.08 9.60
C TYR A 134 12.94 -1.16 10.70
N LEU A 135 12.19 -2.24 10.54
CA LEU A 135 12.15 -3.33 11.52
C LEU A 135 13.51 -4.01 11.68
N ALA A 136 14.24 -4.24 10.57
CA ALA A 136 15.60 -4.78 10.62
C ALA A 136 16.57 -3.82 11.32
N ALA A 137 16.39 -2.50 11.18
CA ALA A 137 17.19 -1.50 11.88
C ALA A 137 16.93 -1.50 13.38
N GLU A 138 15.67 -1.57 13.80
CA GLU A 138 15.28 -1.65 15.21
C GLU A 138 15.74 -2.97 15.85
N GLN A 139 15.69 -4.08 15.11
CA GLN A 139 16.22 -5.37 15.56
C GLN A 139 17.74 -5.31 15.74
N ARG A 140 18.48 -4.73 14.79
CA ARG A 140 19.94 -4.50 14.94
C ARG A 140 20.27 -3.58 16.11
N ALA A 141 19.37 -2.66 16.47
CA ALA A 141 19.48 -1.82 17.65
C ALA A 141 19.09 -2.54 18.96
N GLY A 142 18.71 -3.81 18.90
CA GLY A 142 18.32 -4.61 20.06
C GLY A 142 16.95 -4.24 20.65
N ARG A 143 16.10 -3.56 19.88
CA ARG A 143 14.76 -3.11 20.33
C ARG A 143 13.63 -4.07 19.95
N ILE A 144 13.89 -4.97 19.00
CA ILE A 144 13.01 -6.06 18.58
C ILE A 144 13.70 -7.39 18.90
N PRO A 145 12.97 -8.43 19.38
CA PRO A 145 13.55 -9.74 19.61
C PRO A 145 14.28 -10.30 18.37
N PRO A 146 15.43 -10.99 18.54
CA PRO A 146 16.21 -11.52 17.42
C PRO A 146 15.49 -12.63 16.62
N GLU A 147 14.48 -13.27 17.20
CA GLU A 147 13.65 -14.31 16.56
C GLU A 147 12.56 -13.75 15.63
N VAL A 148 12.28 -12.45 15.71
CA VAL A 148 11.31 -11.80 14.82
C VAL A 148 11.88 -11.74 13.41
N ASP A 149 11.11 -12.17 12.41
CA ASP A 149 11.45 -11.94 11.01
C ASP A 149 10.92 -10.56 10.59
N PRO A 150 11.79 -9.58 10.27
CA PRO A 150 11.38 -8.24 9.87
C PRO A 150 10.51 -8.22 8.60
N LEU A 151 10.83 -9.07 7.61
CA LEU A 151 10.11 -9.11 6.34
C LEU A 151 8.71 -9.72 6.53
N ALA A 152 8.63 -10.82 7.28
CA ALA A 152 7.33 -11.43 7.60
C ALA A 152 6.46 -10.47 8.41
N SER A 153 7.04 -9.77 9.39
CA SER A 153 6.32 -8.80 10.23
C SER A 153 5.80 -7.61 9.42
N ALA A 154 6.60 -7.06 8.50
CA ALA A 154 6.16 -6.01 7.58
C ALA A 154 4.97 -6.48 6.73
N ARG A 155 5.04 -7.69 6.17
CA ARG A 155 3.93 -8.28 5.40
C ARG A 155 2.68 -8.49 6.24
N LEU A 156 2.81 -8.95 7.49
CA LEU A 156 1.68 -9.17 8.39
C LEU A 156 1.01 -7.85 8.78
N LEU A 157 1.78 -6.79 9.03
CA LEU A 157 1.24 -5.46 9.30
C LEU A 157 0.39 -4.96 8.12
N LEU A 158 0.94 -5.00 6.90
CA LEU A 158 0.23 -4.58 5.70
C LEU A 158 -0.99 -5.46 5.42
N ALA A 159 -0.89 -6.78 5.64
CA ALA A 159 -2.00 -7.70 5.49
C ALA A 159 -3.14 -7.42 6.49
N GLY A 160 -2.82 -7.04 7.73
CA GLY A 160 -3.81 -6.60 8.71
C GLY A 160 -4.57 -5.35 8.25
N CYS A 161 -3.83 -4.36 7.73
CA CYS A 161 -4.42 -3.14 7.20
C CYS A 161 -5.33 -3.41 5.99
N LEU A 162 -4.84 -4.24 5.05
CA LEU A 162 -5.58 -4.64 3.86
C LEU A 162 -6.86 -5.41 4.22
N ARG A 163 -6.78 -6.32 5.21
CA ARG A 163 -7.91 -7.10 5.71
C ARG A 163 -9.01 -6.19 6.26
N HIS A 164 -8.65 -5.19 7.08
CA HIS A 164 -9.63 -4.25 7.62
C HIS A 164 -10.35 -3.52 6.49
N ALA A 165 -9.59 -2.88 5.59
CA ALA A 165 -10.14 -2.15 4.44
C ALA A 165 -11.02 -3.04 3.54
N TYR A 166 -10.59 -4.29 3.31
CA TYR A 166 -11.35 -5.25 2.54
C TYR A 166 -12.70 -5.53 3.18
N TYR A 167 -12.75 -5.84 4.48
CA TYR A 167 -14.03 -6.08 5.14
C TYR A 167 -14.88 -4.82 5.24
N GLU A 168 -14.30 -3.66 5.53
CA GLU A 168 -15.03 -2.39 5.63
C GLU A 168 -15.84 -2.12 4.36
N MET A 169 -15.26 -2.43 3.20
CA MET A 169 -15.92 -2.32 1.90
C MET A 169 -17.16 -3.22 1.74
N PHE A 170 -17.19 -4.41 2.33
CA PHE A 170 -18.31 -5.36 2.19
C PHE A 170 -19.40 -5.18 3.24
N VAL A 171 -19.00 -4.94 4.49
CA VAL A 171 -19.91 -4.95 5.65
C VAL A 171 -20.18 -3.57 6.23
N GLY A 172 -19.48 -2.53 5.74
CA GLY A 172 -19.56 -1.16 6.23
C GLY A 172 -18.71 -0.94 7.48
N ALA A 173 -18.37 0.33 7.74
CA ALA A 173 -17.53 0.72 8.87
C ALA A 173 -18.15 0.41 10.25
N ASP A 174 -19.48 0.42 10.35
CA ASP A 174 -20.19 0.19 11.61
C ASP A 174 -20.15 -1.28 12.09
N TYR A 175 -19.74 -2.21 11.23
CA TYR A 175 -19.68 -3.64 11.55
C TYR A 175 -18.31 -4.08 12.12
N LEU A 176 -17.27 -3.27 11.90
CA LEU A 176 -15.91 -3.57 12.35
C LEU A 176 -15.57 -2.77 13.62
N PRO A 177 -14.55 -3.18 14.39
CA PRO A 177 -13.90 -2.27 15.32
C PRO A 177 -13.47 -0.98 14.61
N SER A 178 -13.28 0.11 15.34
CA SER A 178 -12.81 1.34 14.71
C SER A 178 -11.45 1.12 14.03
N ARG A 179 -11.11 1.99 13.07
CA ARG A 179 -9.80 1.93 12.41
C ARG A 179 -8.64 2.09 13.41
N ASP A 180 -8.84 2.86 14.48
CA ASP A 180 -7.87 2.99 15.58
C ASP A 180 -7.73 1.68 16.36
N ASP A 181 -8.84 1.10 16.81
CA ASP A 181 -8.82 -0.16 17.57
C ASP A 181 -8.18 -1.29 16.74
N SER A 182 -8.46 -1.32 15.44
CA SER A 182 -7.87 -2.31 14.53
C SER A 182 -6.38 -2.09 14.32
N ALA A 183 -5.94 -0.83 14.20
CA ALA A 183 -4.52 -0.51 14.11
C ALA A 183 -3.76 -0.91 15.38
N GLU A 184 -4.35 -0.65 16.56
CA GLU A 184 -3.81 -1.09 17.85
C GLU A 184 -3.73 -2.61 17.94
N GLU A 185 -4.79 -3.32 17.56
CA GLU A 185 -4.82 -4.78 17.55
C GLU A 185 -3.72 -5.36 16.64
N ILE A 186 -3.60 -4.87 15.40
CA ILE A 186 -2.59 -5.32 14.44
C ILE A 186 -1.19 -5.17 15.05
N VAL A 187 -0.85 -3.98 15.54
CA VAL A 187 0.49 -3.70 16.08
C VAL A 187 0.77 -4.51 17.35
N ARG A 188 -0.22 -4.63 18.23
CA ARG A 188 -0.10 -5.41 19.47
C ARG A 188 0.20 -6.88 19.17
N GLU A 189 -0.52 -7.50 18.22
CA GLU A 189 -0.38 -8.92 17.94
C GLU A 189 0.90 -9.28 17.15
N LEU A 190 1.60 -8.30 16.57
CA LEU A 190 2.95 -8.51 16.04
C LEU A 190 4.00 -8.75 17.13
N ARG A 191 3.72 -8.34 18.39
CA ARG A 191 4.58 -8.60 19.58
C ARG A 191 6.05 -8.20 19.37
N LEU A 192 6.26 -7.04 18.76
CA LEU A 192 7.59 -6.57 18.33
C LEU A 192 8.41 -5.95 19.45
N ASP A 193 7.76 -5.40 20.48
CA ASP A 193 8.46 -4.84 21.62
C ASP A 193 8.96 -5.97 22.54
N LEU A 194 10.18 -5.83 23.06
CA LEU A 194 10.67 -6.70 24.13
C LEU A 194 9.74 -6.58 25.35
N GLN A 195 9.20 -7.71 25.81
CA GLN A 195 8.49 -7.74 27.08
C GLN A 195 9.47 -7.35 28.18
N ARG A 196 9.16 -6.29 28.95
CA ARG A 196 9.92 -5.99 30.15
C ARG A 196 9.76 -7.19 31.09
N ALA A 197 10.88 -7.84 31.40
CA ALA A 197 10.98 -8.83 32.47
C ALA A 197 10.71 -8.18 33.83
#